data_AF-A0A7V2ATV1-F1
#
_entry.id   AF-A0A7V2ATV1-F1
#
_cell.length_a   1.000
_cell.length_b   1.000
_cell.length_c   1.000
_cell.angle_alpha   90.00
_cell.angle_beta   90.00
_cell.angle_gamma   90.00
#
_symmetry.space_group_name_H-M   'P 1'
#
loop_
_entity.id
_entity.type
_entity.pdbx_description
1 polymer ?
#
loop_
_entity_poly.entity_id
_entity_poly.type
_entity_poly.pdbx_seq_one_letter_code
_entity_poly.pdbx_strand_id
1 'polypeptide(L)' 'GRDHALFVAYAPAKDPEIALAIVMEHAGHGGAMAAPLARKILSAYFDRVMAINSAEAEGKR' A
#
# COMPACT_ATOMS: atom_id res chain seq x y z
N GLY A 1 26.70 9.91 -4.92
CA GLY A 1 25.72 8.99 -5.54
C GLY A 1 24.36 9.64 -5.53
N ARG A 2 23.41 9.21 -6.39
CA ARG A 2 22.01 9.69 -6.32
C ARG A 2 21.27 8.93 -5.22
N ASP A 3 20.63 9.66 -4.31
CA ASP A 3 19.88 9.07 -3.20
C ASP A 3 18.76 8.14 -3.69
N HIS A 4 18.49 7.10 -2.92
CA HIS A 4 17.39 6.17 -3.14
C HIS A 4 16.20 6.59 -2.29
N ALA A 5 14.99 6.52 -2.86
CA ALA A 5 13.78 6.80 -2.08
C ALA A 5 13.33 5.53 -1.37
N LEU A 6 13.41 5.54 -0.04
CA LEU A 6 13.04 4.43 0.83
C LEU A 6 11.77 4.77 1.59
N PHE A 7 10.81 3.85 1.65
CA PHE A 7 9.60 4.02 2.46
C PHE A 7 9.08 2.66 2.96
N VAL A 8 8.73 2.60 4.24
CA VAL A 8 8.10 1.44 4.87
C VAL A 8 6.78 1.87 5.50
N ALA A 9 5.76 1.04 5.39
CA ALA A 9 4.44 1.31 5.96
C ALA A 9 3.68 0.04 6.26
N TYR A 10 2.69 0.13 7.14
CA TYR A 10 1.67 -0.88 7.36
C TYR A 10 0.29 -0.21 7.45
N ALA A 11 -0.76 -0.95 7.14
CA ALA A 11 -2.14 -0.46 7.23
C ALA A 11 -3.14 -1.62 7.40
N PRO A 12 -4.31 -1.38 8.02
CA PRO A 12 -4.71 -0.20 8.81
C PRO A 12 -3.82 0.04 10.05
N ALA A 13 -3.90 1.23 10.66
CA ALA A 13 -3.06 1.56 11.82
C ALA A 13 -3.45 0.80 13.10
N LYS A 14 -4.74 0.49 13.27
CA LYS A 14 -5.28 -0.14 14.48
C LYS A 14 -5.21 -1.67 14.43
N ASP A 15 -5.50 -2.25 13.28
CA ASP A 15 -5.48 -3.71 13.03
C ASP A 15 -4.81 -3.94 11.67
N PRO A 16 -3.47 -4.02 11.60
CA PRO A 16 -2.74 -4.06 10.34
C PRO A 16 -2.98 -5.35 9.55
N GLU A 17 -3.33 -5.22 8.28
CA GLU A 17 -3.58 -6.34 7.36
C GLU A 17 -2.46 -6.53 6.33
N ILE A 18 -1.73 -5.46 6.01
CA ILE A 18 -0.64 -5.44 5.03
C ILE A 18 0.53 -4.57 5.50
N ALA A 19 1.75 -5.02 5.19
CA ALA A 19 2.99 -4.24 5.33
C ALA A 19 3.74 -4.14 4.00
N LEU A 20 4.41 -3.01 3.77
CA LEU A 20 5.12 -2.67 2.55
C LEU A 20 6.53 -2.16 2.88
N ALA A 21 7.51 -2.57 2.06
CA ALA A 21 8.82 -1.96 1.99
C ALA A 21 9.12 -1.61 0.54
N ILE A 22 9.37 -0.32 0.28
CA ILE A 22 9.56 0.22 -1.06
C ILE A 22 10.95 0.83 -1.16
N VAL A 23 11.66 0.43 -2.21
CA VAL A 23 12.94 1.01 -2.63
C VAL A 23 12.77 1.49 -4.06
N MET A 24 12.99 2.78 -4.29
CA MET A 24 13.08 3.34 -5.63
C MET A 24 14.50 3.84 -5.87
N GLU A 25 15.19 3.18 -6.79
CA GLU A 25 16.56 3.50 -7.13
C GLU A 25 16.66 4.89 -7.73
N HIS A 26 17.67 5.64 -7.27
CA HIS A 26 18.01 6.98 -7.75
C HIS A 26 16.85 8.00 -7.74
N ALA A 27 15.83 7.77 -6.91
CA ALA A 27 14.62 8.56 -6.90
C ALA A 27 14.60 9.66 -5.82
N GLY A 28 15.70 9.94 -5.12
CA GLY A 28 15.72 11.01 -4.12
C GLY A 28 15.01 10.63 -2.82
N HIS A 29 14.07 11.45 -2.34
CA HIS A 29 13.52 11.35 -0.98
C HIS A 29 12.34 10.38 -0.86
N GLY A 30 12.40 9.49 0.14
CA GLY A 30 11.37 8.50 0.47
C GLY A 30 9.95 9.07 0.59
N GLY A 31 9.78 10.12 1.40
CA GLY A 31 8.47 10.75 1.64
C GLY A 31 7.88 11.44 0.40
N ALA A 32 8.71 11.94 -0.51
CA ALA A 32 8.25 12.64 -1.70
C ALA A 32 7.93 11.68 -2.86
N MET A 33 8.65 10.56 -2.97
CA MET A 33 8.56 9.66 -4.12
C MET A 33 7.97 8.30 -3.79
N ALA A 34 8.50 7.61 -2.77
CA ALA A 34 8.07 6.26 -2.42
C ALA A 34 6.75 6.25 -1.61
N ALA A 35 6.47 7.27 -0.80
CA ALA A 35 5.23 7.35 -0.03
C ALA A 35 3.96 7.52 -0.89
N PRO A 36 3.93 8.37 -1.95
CA PRO A 36 2.79 8.41 -2.87
C PRO A 36 2.55 7.08 -3.60
N LEU A 37 3.60 6.31 -3.90
CA LEU A 37 3.47 4.96 -4.46
C LEU A 37 2.87 4.00 -3.45
N ALA A 38 3.33 4.03 -2.19
CA ALA A 38 2.75 3.24 -1.10
C ALA A 38 1.23 3.50 -0.98
N ARG A 39 0.80 4.77 -1.06
CA ARG A 39 -0.63 5.11 -1.03
C ARG A 39 -1.41 4.42 -2.15
N LYS A 40 -0.90 4.44 -3.40
CA LYS A 40 -1.57 3.79 -4.54
C LYS A 40 -1.70 2.28 -4.34
N ILE A 41 -0.65 1.64 -3.82
CA ILE A 41 -0.66 0.19 -3.52
C ILE A 41 -1.71 -0.12 -2.45
N LEU A 42 -1.71 0.64 -1.36
CA LEU A 42 -2.68 0.47 -0.27
C LEU A 42 -4.12 0.68 -0.75
N SER A 43 -4.39 1.73 -1.54
CA SER A 43 -5.72 1.95 -2.13
C SER A 43 -6.17 0.74 -2.96
N ALA A 44 -5.33 0.27 -3.88
CA ALA A 44 -5.66 -0.88 -4.72
C ALA A 44 -5.87 -2.18 -3.91
N TYR A 45 -5.09 -2.38 -2.84
CA TYR A 45 -5.25 -3.51 -1.93
C TYR A 45 -6.62 -3.48 -1.26
N PHE A 46 -6.99 -2.37 -0.62
CA PHE A 46 -8.26 -2.28 0.11
C PHE A 46 -9.47 -2.27 -0.82
N ASP A 47 -9.40 -1.63 -1.98
CA ASP A 47 -10.48 -1.69 -2.99
C ASP A 47 -10.76 -3.14 -3.39
N ARG A 48 -9.70 -3.95 -3.58
CA ARG A 48 -9.84 -5.36 -3.91
C ARG A 48 -10.40 -6.19 -2.75
N VAL A 49 -9.93 -5.96 -1.52
CA VAL A 49 -10.45 -6.65 -0.33
C VAL A 49 -11.95 -6.36 -0.15
N MET A 50 -12.36 -5.11 -0.30
CA MET A 50 -13.76 -4.71 -0.20
C MET A 50 -14.64 -5.35 -1.29
N ALA A 51 -14.13 -5.45 -2.52
CA ALA A 51 -14.83 -6.11 -3.61
C ALA A 51 -15.03 -7.62 -3.35
N ILE A 52 -14.01 -8.31 -2.85
CA ILE A 52 -14.08 -9.75 -2.51
C ILE A 52 -15.10 -9.97 -1.39
N ASN A 53 -15.02 -9.20 -0.30
CA ASN A 53 -15.93 -9.33 0.83
C ASN A 53 -17.39 -9.10 0.43
N SER A 54 -17.63 -8.16 -0.49
CA SER A 54 -18.97 -7.88 -1.02
C SER A 54 -19.51 -9.06 -1.84
N ALA A 55 -18.70 -9.64 -2.74
CA ALA A 55 -19.09 -10.79 -3.55
C ALA A 55 -19.40 -12.03 -2.69
N GLU A 56 -18.61 -12.29 -1.64
CA GLU A 56 -18.88 -13.38 -0.70
C GLU A 56 -20.18 -13.18 0.09
N ALA A 57 -20.50 -11.93 0.44
CA ALA A 57 -21.74 -11.61 1.15
C ALA A 57 -22.99 -11.80 0.28
N GLU A 58 -22.89 -11.56 -1.03
CA GLU A 58 -23.96 -11.79 -2.01
C GLU A 58 -24.18 -13.28 -2.28
N GLY A 59 -23.11 -14.07 -2.43
CA GLY A 59 -23.20 -15.52 -2.67
C GLY A 59 -23.69 -16.34 -1.48
N LYS A 60 -23.78 -15.75 -0.29
CA LYS A 60 -24.34 -16.36 0.92
C LYS A 60 -25.85 -16.09 1.11
N ARG A 61 -26.48 -15.31 0.22
CA ARG A 61 -27.93 -15.00 0.27
C ARG A 61 -28.76 -15.98 -0.56
#